data_AF-A0A383B4B3-F1
#
_entry.id   AF-A0A383B4B3-F1
#
_cell.length_a   1.000
_cell.length_b   1.000
_cell.length_c   1.000
_cell.angle_alpha   90.00
_cell.angle_beta   90.00
_cell.angle_gamma   90.00
#
_symmetry.space_group_name_H-M   'P 1'
#
loop_
_entity.id
_entity.type
_entity.pdbx_description
1 polymer ?
#
loop_
_entity_poly.entity_id
_entity_poly.type
_entity_poly.pdbx_seq_one_letter_code
_entity_poly.pdbx_strand_id
1 'polypeptide(L)'
;MGKESWAKYGMEKAKSTAIKSGAYIEAKEEGFTVAISAPPGPAGEQIFKNAVEGMWAEARKLTREARKISGTVNNQKSKAEREVALDKAREAARKAGLHAAIVAGWEQGWKEGIMTRD
;
A
#
# COMPACT_ATOMS: atom_id res chain seq x y z
N MET A 1 5.61 25.37 -14.10
CA MET A 1 5.92 24.87 -12.74
C MET A 1 7.31 25.37 -12.37
N GLY A 2 7.45 26.12 -11.27
CA GLY A 2 8.73 26.69 -10.84
C GLY A 2 9.64 25.67 -10.14
N LYS A 3 10.94 25.97 -10.02
CA LYS A 3 11.94 25.09 -9.37
C LYS A 3 11.54 24.66 -7.94
N GLU A 4 10.87 25.53 -7.18
CA GLU A 4 10.35 25.23 -5.84
C GLU A 4 9.29 24.12 -5.82
N SER A 5 8.45 24.04 -6.86
CA SER A 5 7.42 22.99 -6.98
C SER A 5 8.02 21.60 -7.19
N TRP A 6 9.18 21.52 -7.86
CA TRP A 6 9.90 20.27 -8.08
C TRP A 6 10.62 19.78 -6.83
N ALA A 7 11.27 20.70 -6.09
CA ALA A 7 11.91 20.35 -4.82
C ALA A 7 10.91 19.80 -3.81
N LYS A 8 9.75 20.48 -3.65
CA LYS A 8 8.67 20.02 -2.77
C LYS A 8 8.14 18.65 -3.19
N TYR A 9 7.87 18.45 -4.49
CA TYR A 9 7.44 17.16 -5.01
C TYR A 9 8.45 16.03 -4.74
N GLY A 10 9.75 16.30 -4.94
CA GLY A 10 10.82 15.34 -4.67
C GLY A 10 10.87 14.92 -3.19
N MET A 11 10.80 15.89 -2.28
CA MET A 11 10.75 15.61 -0.84
C MET A 11 9.53 14.78 -0.43
N GLU A 12 8.35 15.11 -0.94
CA GLU A 12 7.12 14.36 -0.64
C GLU A 12 7.18 12.93 -1.20
N LYS A 13 7.78 12.74 -2.37
CA LYS A 13 8.04 11.43 -2.95
C LYS A 13 8.97 10.61 -2.07
N ALA A 14 10.11 11.18 -1.66
CA ALA A 14 11.07 10.50 -0.79
C ALA A 14 10.43 10.07 0.54
N LYS A 15 9.69 10.97 1.20
CA LYS A 15 8.93 10.65 2.42
C LYS A 15 7.94 9.51 2.19
N SER A 16 7.17 9.57 1.10
CA SER A 16 6.21 8.51 0.77
C SER A 16 6.90 7.16 0.53
N THR A 17 8.06 7.14 -0.11
CA THR A 17 8.83 5.90 -0.32
C THR A 17 9.34 5.34 1.00
N ALA A 18 9.88 6.18 1.88
CA ALA A 18 10.36 5.76 3.20
C ALA A 18 9.23 5.14 4.04
N ILE A 19 8.05 5.77 4.08
CA ILE A 19 6.87 5.24 4.78
C ILE A 19 6.48 3.86 4.24
N LYS A 20 6.42 3.69 2.92
CA LYS A 20 6.08 2.39 2.31
C LYS A 20 7.12 1.33 2.60
N SER A 21 8.41 1.69 2.57
CA SER A 21 9.49 0.76 2.88
C SER A 21 9.44 0.30 4.33
N GLY A 22 9.17 1.21 5.27
CA GLY A 22 8.98 0.87 6.68
C GLY A 22 7.80 -0.08 6.88
N ALA A 23 6.64 0.28 6.33
CA ALA A 23 5.43 -0.55 6.43
C ALA A 23 5.60 -1.94 5.77
N TYR A 24 6.37 -2.04 4.70
CA TYR A 24 6.73 -3.32 4.09
C TYR A 24 7.57 -4.18 5.04
N ILE A 25 8.59 -3.60 5.68
CA ILE A 25 9.47 -4.32 6.61
C ILE A 25 8.68 -4.80 7.83
N GLU A 26 7.90 -3.92 8.45
CA GLU A 26 7.05 -4.27 9.61
C GLU A 26 6.06 -5.39 9.26
N ALA A 27 5.35 -5.26 8.15
CA ALA A 27 4.40 -6.28 7.70
C ALA A 27 5.09 -7.60 7.37
N LYS A 28 6.32 -7.55 6.82
CA LYS A 28 7.14 -8.74 6.57
C LYS A 28 7.50 -9.46 7.86
N GLU A 29 7.91 -8.74 8.90
CA GLU A 29 8.19 -9.34 10.21
C GLU A 29 6.94 -9.99 10.82
N GLU A 30 5.79 -9.33 10.67
CA GLU A 30 4.49 -9.87 11.11
C GLU A 30 4.15 -11.17 10.36
N GLY A 31 4.16 -11.14 9.02
CA GLY A 31 3.85 -12.30 8.20
C GLY A 31 4.77 -13.49 8.49
N PHE A 32 6.06 -13.22 8.73
CA PHE A 32 7.02 -14.24 9.14
C PHE A 32 6.65 -14.86 10.49
N THR A 33 6.37 -14.02 11.49
CA THR A 33 6.01 -14.46 12.85
C THR A 33 4.74 -15.32 12.87
N VAL A 34 3.75 -14.95 12.07
CA VAL A 34 2.52 -15.74 11.93
C VAL A 34 2.81 -17.06 11.23
N ALA A 35 3.62 -17.08 10.17
CA ALA A 35 3.93 -18.30 9.43
C ALA A 35 4.68 -19.35 10.26
N ILE A 36 5.67 -18.95 11.06
CA ILE A 36 6.41 -19.89 11.92
C ILE A 36 5.52 -20.51 13.01
N SER A 37 4.46 -19.81 13.42
CA SER A 37 3.51 -20.25 14.45
C SER A 37 2.30 -21.00 13.86
N ALA A 38 2.10 -20.92 12.55
CA ALA A 38 0.97 -21.56 11.89
C ALA A 38 1.18 -23.09 11.80
N PRO A 39 0.10 -23.89 11.85
CA PRO A 39 0.18 -25.31 11.61
C PRO A 39 0.62 -25.61 10.16
N PRO A 40 1.32 -26.74 9.91
CA PRO A 40 1.66 -27.15 8.56
C PRO A 40 0.42 -27.61 7.77
N GLY A 41 0.54 -27.59 6.44
CA GLY A 41 -0.51 -28.07 5.55
C GLY A 41 -1.75 -27.17 5.45
N PRO A 42 -2.93 -27.73 5.13
CA PRO A 42 -4.11 -26.95 4.73
C PRO A 42 -4.60 -25.93 5.76
N ALA A 43 -4.41 -26.20 7.05
CA ALA A 43 -4.81 -25.28 8.11
C ALA A 43 -3.99 -23.97 8.08
N GLY A 44 -2.67 -24.06 7.89
CA GLY A 44 -1.81 -22.89 7.72
C GLY A 44 -2.11 -22.13 6.43
N GLU A 45 -2.35 -22.85 5.33
CA GLU A 45 -2.71 -22.22 4.05
C GLU A 45 -4.05 -21.45 4.14
N GLN A 46 -5.00 -21.92 4.93
CA GLN A 46 -6.25 -21.19 5.15
C GLN A 46 -6.03 -19.89 5.94
N ILE A 47 -5.12 -19.89 6.92
CA ILE A 47 -4.73 -18.67 7.67
C ILE A 47 -4.14 -17.64 6.70
N PHE A 48 -3.22 -18.08 5.83
CA PHE A 48 -2.64 -17.23 4.79
C PHE A 48 -3.72 -16.61 3.89
N LYS A 49 -4.59 -17.45 3.32
CA LYS A 49 -5.65 -17.00 2.40
C LYS A 49 -6.55 -15.96 3.05
N ASN A 50 -7.01 -16.23 4.27
CA ASN A 50 -7.90 -15.32 4.99
C ASN A 50 -7.24 -13.96 5.26
N ALA A 51 -5.98 -13.96 5.70
CA ALA A 51 -5.24 -12.73 5.98
C ALA A 51 -5.03 -11.90 4.70
N VAL A 52 -4.50 -12.53 3.66
CA VAL A 52 -4.16 -11.89 2.40
C VAL A 52 -5.39 -11.42 1.63
N GLU A 53 -6.50 -12.16 1.67
CA GLU A 53 -7.76 -11.76 1.04
C GLU A 53 -8.29 -10.45 1.65
N GLY A 54 -8.32 -10.35 2.98
CA GLY A 54 -8.77 -9.15 3.68
C GLY A 54 -7.88 -7.94 3.38
N MET A 55 -6.55 -8.13 3.44
CA MET A 55 -5.58 -7.09 3.12
C MET A 55 -5.70 -6.59 1.68
N TRP A 56 -5.80 -7.50 0.70
CA TRP A 56 -6.00 -7.14 -0.70
C TRP A 56 -7.37 -6.51 -0.97
N ALA A 57 -8.42 -6.90 -0.25
CA ALA A 57 -9.73 -6.29 -0.38
C ALA A 57 -9.66 -4.78 -0.06
N GLU A 58 -9.00 -4.42 1.04
CA GLU A 58 -8.82 -3.01 1.41
C GLU A 58 -7.89 -2.27 0.43
N ALA A 59 -6.77 -2.88 0.02
CA ALA A 59 -5.88 -2.29 -0.97
C ALA A 59 -6.59 -2.01 -2.31
N ARG A 60 -7.46 -2.93 -2.77
CA ARG A 60 -8.27 -2.76 -3.98
C ARG A 60 -9.32 -1.67 -3.80
N LYS A 61 -9.97 -1.58 -2.65
CA LYS A 61 -10.95 -0.51 -2.34
C LYS A 61 -10.29 0.86 -2.42
N LEU A 62 -9.15 1.06 -1.74
CA LEU A 62 -8.39 2.30 -1.76
C LEU A 62 -7.91 2.65 -3.18
N THR A 63 -7.50 1.64 -3.96
CA THR A 63 -7.09 1.83 -5.36
C THR A 63 -8.26 2.31 -6.23
N ARG A 64 -9.46 1.74 -6.04
CA ARG A 64 -10.68 2.17 -6.75
C ARG A 64 -11.05 3.61 -6.37
N GLU A 65 -10.97 3.97 -5.10
CA GLU A 65 -11.21 5.32 -4.62
C GLU A 65 -10.21 6.32 -5.23
N ALA A 66 -8.92 6.00 -5.21
CA ALA A 66 -7.88 6.82 -5.83
C ALA A 66 -8.13 7.02 -7.33
N ARG A 67 -8.55 5.96 -8.04
CA ARG A 67 -8.90 6.04 -9.46
C ARG A 67 -10.13 6.91 -9.70
N LYS A 68 -11.17 6.79 -8.86
CA LYS A 68 -12.37 7.62 -8.94
C LYS A 68 -12.03 9.10 -8.78
N ILE A 69 -11.22 9.45 -7.79
CA ILE A 69 -10.79 10.84 -7.54
C ILE A 69 -9.92 11.34 -8.70
N SER A 70 -8.95 10.53 -9.15
CA SER A 70 -8.10 10.92 -10.28
C SER A 70 -8.90 11.18 -11.56
N GLY A 71 -10.00 10.47 -11.78
CA GLY A 71 -10.88 10.66 -12.93
C GLY A 71 -11.65 11.99 -12.91
N THR A 72 -11.78 12.67 -11.76
CA THR A 72 -12.49 13.95 -11.68
C THR A 72 -11.58 15.16 -11.88
N VAL A 73 -10.25 14.98 -11.83
CA VAL A 73 -9.27 16.08 -11.88
C VAL A 73 -9.47 16.97 -13.11
N ASN A 74 -9.64 16.38 -14.29
CA ASN A 74 -9.76 17.15 -15.53
C ASN A 74 -11.15 17.77 -15.74
N ASN A 75 -12.13 17.41 -14.90
CA ASN A 75 -13.52 17.88 -15.00
C ASN A 75 -13.80 19.10 -14.11
N GLN A 76 -12.79 19.64 -13.43
CA GLN A 76 -12.93 20.82 -12.58
C GLN A 76 -13.02 22.11 -13.40
N LYS A 77 -13.84 23.07 -12.95
CA LYS A 77 -14.17 24.30 -13.70
C LYS A 77 -13.06 25.33 -13.63
N SER A 78 -12.25 25.30 -12.58
CA SER A 78 -11.13 26.22 -12.38
C SER A 78 -9.80 25.51 -12.14
N LYS A 79 -8.71 26.26 -12.33
CA LYS A 79 -7.35 25.81 -11.99
C LYS A 79 -7.22 25.49 -10.50
N ALA A 80 -7.79 26.33 -9.62
CA ALA A 80 -7.74 26.12 -8.18
C ALA A 80 -8.45 24.82 -7.76
N GLU A 81 -9.65 24.56 -8.31
CA GLU A 81 -10.38 23.31 -8.06
C GLU A 81 -9.62 22.08 -8.60
N ARG A 82 -8.98 22.22 -9.77
CA ARG A 82 -8.13 21.16 -10.33
C ARG A 82 -6.94 20.83 -9.43
N GLU A 83 -6.29 21.83 -8.85
CA GLU A 83 -5.18 21.65 -7.92
C GLU A 83 -5.65 20.92 -6.64
N VAL A 84 -6.80 21.29 -6.09
CA VAL A 84 -7.41 20.58 -4.94
C VAL A 84 -7.74 19.12 -5.29
N ALA A 85 -8.29 18.86 -6.47
CA ALA A 85 -8.58 17.50 -6.92
C ALA A 85 -7.30 16.68 -7.13
N LEU A 86 -6.22 17.29 -7.65
CA LEU A 86 -4.91 16.66 -7.80
C LEU A 86 -4.31 16.26 -6.45
N ASP A 87 -4.40 17.12 -5.44
CA ASP A 87 -3.84 16.81 -4.12
C ASP A 87 -4.62 15.69 -3.43
N LYS A 88 -5.96 15.68 -3.53
CA LYS A 88 -6.79 14.55 -3.07
C LYS A 88 -6.43 13.25 -3.79
N ALA A 89 -6.22 13.30 -5.11
CA ALA A 89 -5.82 12.12 -5.89
C ALA A 89 -4.45 11.58 -5.43
N ARG A 90 -3.49 12.48 -5.16
CA ARG A 90 -2.16 12.11 -4.64
C ARG A 90 -2.25 11.47 -3.26
N GLU A 91 -3.04 12.01 -2.35
CA GLU A 91 -3.25 11.42 -1.02
C GLU A 91 -3.89 10.03 -1.10
N ALA A 92 -4.94 9.88 -1.91
CA ALA A 92 -5.59 8.59 -2.11
C ALA A 92 -4.62 7.54 -2.71
N ALA A 93 -3.82 7.94 -3.70
CA ALA A 93 -2.80 7.07 -4.29
C ALA A 93 -1.68 6.70 -3.30
N ARG A 94 -1.29 7.61 -2.40
CA ARG A 94 -0.34 7.31 -1.33
C ARG A 94 -0.89 6.26 -0.37
N LYS A 95 -2.15 6.41 0.08
CA LYS A 95 -2.83 5.44 0.95
C LYS A 95 -2.96 4.05 0.31
N ALA A 96 -3.39 4.01 -0.95
CA ALA A 96 -3.49 2.76 -1.71
C ALA A 96 -2.12 2.07 -1.84
N GLY A 97 -1.09 2.84 -2.20
CA GLY A 97 0.27 2.31 -2.33
C GLY A 97 0.90 1.90 -1.00
N LEU A 98 0.49 2.48 0.14
CA LEU A 98 0.90 2.05 1.48
C LEU A 98 0.31 0.67 1.81
N HIS A 99 -0.99 0.49 1.60
CA HIS A 99 -1.64 -0.80 1.86
C HIS A 99 -1.08 -1.90 0.95
N ALA A 100 -0.83 -1.60 -0.32
CA ALA A 100 -0.17 -2.55 -1.21
C ALA A 100 1.23 -2.96 -0.70
N ALA A 101 2.00 -2.04 -0.12
CA ALA A 101 3.31 -2.35 0.47
C ALA A 101 3.18 -3.25 1.72
N ILE A 102 2.17 -3.01 2.56
CA ILE A 102 1.86 -3.85 3.72
C ILE A 102 1.53 -5.28 3.26
N VAL A 103 0.60 -5.45 2.31
CA VAL A 103 0.21 -6.79 1.84
C VAL A 103 1.41 -7.54 1.25
N ALA A 104 2.19 -6.87 0.40
CA ALA A 104 3.36 -7.47 -0.23
C ALA A 104 4.45 -7.84 0.81
N GLY A 105 4.64 -7.00 1.83
CA GLY A 105 5.55 -7.29 2.94
C GLY A 105 5.10 -8.54 3.68
N TRP A 106 3.83 -8.57 4.09
CA TRP A 106 3.25 -9.69 4.82
C TRP A 106 3.32 -11.01 4.04
N GLU A 107 2.97 -11.02 2.75
CA GLU A 107 3.09 -12.19 1.87
C GLU A 107 4.54 -12.70 1.79
N GLN A 108 5.51 -11.79 1.65
CA GLN A 108 6.92 -12.15 1.62
C GLN A 108 7.39 -12.72 2.96
N GLY A 109 6.97 -12.12 4.07
CA GLY A 109 7.26 -12.59 5.42
C GLY A 109 6.73 -13.99 5.64
N TRP A 110 5.47 -14.21 5.28
CA TRP A 110 4.84 -15.52 5.37
C TRP A 110 5.60 -16.59 4.58
N LYS A 111 5.97 -16.28 3.33
CA LYS A 111 6.75 -17.18 2.48
C LYS A 111 8.08 -17.56 3.14
N GLU A 112 8.82 -16.59 3.67
CA GLU A 112 10.09 -16.84 4.37
C GLU A 112 9.89 -17.65 5.66
N GLY A 113 8.81 -17.41 6.40
CA GLY A 113 8.48 -18.15 7.62
C GLY A 113 8.16 -19.61 7.36
N ILE A 114 7.37 -19.93 6.32
CA ILE A 114 7.12 -21.33 5.93
C ILE A 114 8.43 -22.01 5.55
N MET A 115 9.27 -21.37 4.73
CA MET A 115 10.57 -21.93 4.31
C MET A 115 11.55 -22.16 5.47
N THR A 116 11.36 -21.48 6.59
CA THR A 116 12.22 -21.63 7.78
C THR A 116 11.71 -22.73 8.70
N ARG A 117 10.39 -22.95 8.72
CA ARG A 117 9.73 -23.96 9.53
C ARG A 117 9.81 -25.37 8.91
N ASP A 118 9.69 -25.45 7.60
CA ASP A 118 9.69 -26.69 6.81
C ASP A 118 11.11 -27.07 6.36
#